data_AF-A0A429FSI1-F1
#
_entry.id   AF-A0A429FSI1-F1
#
_cell.length_a   1.000
_cell.length_b   1.000
_cell.length_c   1.000
_cell.angle_alpha   90.00
_cell.angle_beta   90.00
_cell.angle_gamma   90.00
#
_symmetry.space_group_name_H-M   'P 1'
#
loop_
_entity.id
_entity.type
_entity.pdbx_description
1 polymer ?
#
loop_
_entity_poly.entity_id
_entity_poly.type
_entity_poly.pdbx_seq_one_letter_code
_entity_poly.pdbx_strand_id
1 'polypeptide(L)'
;MACMRDDEVATCLRVLAELADAPDGDPDLERVRAAVSAFVRRTRGRERAARRRRRAEADAEILAGTATGAAGRVEGAPVAAPGGAALPAPAGPDSEPGSEPDAAPAARHPGASPARLGGLQVCYVCRAHFRDLDGFYHRLCPPCAAEHRARRDARADLTGRRAIVTGGRVKAGFELVLKLLRDGAAVTALTRFPVDARRRFAAVPDRDAWWDRLTVTGMDLRDVPALVRWCDERVAAGEPLDVLVNLAAQTLRHPPEAYAELLAVEGRAALPPGPGGPPVATASGTVDVAGLLPDPSPVNSWTRLVHEVDPVELIEVQLINATAPFVLLGRLRPLLEASPHPRRYVVNVSAAEGRFGRYYKGSEHPHTNMAKAALNMLTLTAAPELAERGVYVTSVDPGWFTDQQPEPDRARRAAAGFRPPLDVVDAAARVYDPIVRGERGGDPPHGVLLKDYRVVSW
;
A
#
# COMPACT_ATOMS: atom_id res chain seq x y z
N MET A 1 -43.83 13.96 -8.62
CA MET A 1 -45.16 13.33 -8.74
C MET A 1 -46.18 14.43 -8.52
N ALA A 2 -47.14 14.59 -9.43
CA ALA A 2 -48.33 15.38 -9.13
C ALA A 2 -49.00 14.81 -7.87
N CYS A 3 -49.55 15.67 -7.02
CA CYS A 3 -50.37 15.21 -5.90
C CYS A 3 -51.52 14.38 -6.46
N MET A 4 -51.81 13.21 -5.85
CA MET A 4 -53.01 12.46 -6.23
C MET A 4 -54.23 13.34 -6.03
N ARG A 5 -55.26 13.18 -6.87
CA ARG A 5 -56.50 13.93 -6.71
C ARG A 5 -57.23 13.42 -5.46
N ASP A 6 -57.82 14.33 -4.68
CA ASP A 6 -58.42 13.97 -3.39
C ASP A 6 -59.59 12.96 -3.53
N ASP A 7 -60.30 12.99 -4.66
CA ASP A 7 -61.38 12.04 -5.01
C ASP A 7 -60.87 10.60 -5.17
N GLU A 8 -59.67 10.43 -5.73
CA GLU A 8 -59.03 9.11 -5.90
C GLU A 8 -58.58 8.53 -4.56
N VAL A 9 -58.03 9.36 -3.67
CA VAL A 9 -57.64 8.93 -2.31
C VAL A 9 -58.87 8.57 -1.48
N ALA A 10 -59.91 9.41 -1.50
CA ALA A 10 -61.16 9.13 -0.80
C ALA A 10 -61.81 7.82 -1.29
N THR A 11 -61.78 7.57 -2.60
CA THR A 11 -62.28 6.32 -3.19
C THR A 11 -61.47 5.11 -2.71
N CYS A 12 -60.13 5.19 -2.70
CA CYS A 12 -59.27 4.13 -2.20
C CYS A 12 -59.55 3.79 -0.73
N LEU A 13 -59.69 4.81 0.14
CA LEU A 13 -59.99 4.62 1.55
C LEU A 13 -61.36 4.00 1.79
N ARG A 14 -62.37 4.39 1.02
CA ARG A 14 -63.71 3.79 1.08
C ARG A 14 -63.70 2.32 0.68
N VAL A 15 -63.03 1.96 -0.43
CA VAL A 15 -62.90 0.56 -0.86
C VAL A 15 -62.20 -0.29 0.20
N LEU A 16 -61.16 0.24 0.86
CA LEU A 16 -60.49 -0.45 1.97
C LEU A 16 -61.40 -0.64 3.19
N ALA A 17 -62.29 0.32 3.48
CA ALA A 17 -63.25 0.23 4.57
C ALA A 17 -64.36 -0.78 4.28
N GLU A 18 -64.93 -0.78 3.06
CA GLU A 18 -65.96 -1.74 2.63
C GLU A 18 -65.44 -3.18 2.66
N LEU A 19 -64.20 -3.40 2.19
CA LEU A 19 -63.58 -4.73 2.20
C LEU A 19 -63.16 -5.21 3.59
N ALA A 20 -63.12 -4.35 4.61
CA ALA A 20 -62.76 -4.75 5.97
C ALA A 20 -63.82 -5.68 6.61
N ASP A 21 -65.07 -5.56 6.16
CA ASP A 21 -66.21 -6.37 6.64
C ASP A 21 -66.55 -7.55 5.70
N ALA A 22 -65.77 -7.77 4.64
CA ALA A 22 -65.98 -8.85 3.68
C ALA A 22 -65.69 -10.24 4.29
N PRO A 23 -66.42 -11.30 3.88
CA PRO A 23 -66.21 -12.65 4.42
C PRO A 23 -64.86 -13.24 4.02
N ASP A 24 -64.36 -14.18 4.83
CA ASP A 24 -63.14 -14.91 4.52
C ASP A 24 -63.27 -15.67 3.18
N GLY A 25 -62.27 -15.51 2.30
CA GLY A 25 -62.27 -16.09 0.96
C GLY A 25 -62.85 -15.21 -0.15
N ASP A 26 -63.25 -13.97 0.16
CA ASP A 26 -63.65 -12.99 -0.86
C ASP A 26 -62.48 -12.68 -1.84
N PRO A 27 -62.69 -12.82 -3.16
CA PRO A 27 -61.62 -12.68 -4.15
C PRO A 27 -61.09 -11.25 -4.27
N ASP A 28 -61.92 -10.23 -4.02
CA ASP A 28 -61.51 -8.83 -4.07
C ASP A 28 -60.77 -8.44 -2.78
N LEU A 29 -61.18 -8.96 -1.62
CA LEU A 29 -60.42 -8.85 -0.37
C LEU A 29 -59.01 -9.43 -0.52
N GLU A 30 -58.86 -10.64 -1.06
CA GLU A 30 -57.55 -11.27 -1.28
C GLU A 30 -56.68 -10.48 -2.27
N ARG A 31 -57.28 -9.98 -3.37
CA ARG A 31 -56.59 -9.13 -4.35
C ARG A 31 -56.08 -7.83 -3.73
N VAL A 32 -56.90 -7.17 -2.93
CA VAL A 32 -56.53 -5.92 -2.25
C VAL A 32 -55.50 -6.17 -1.14
N ARG A 33 -55.63 -7.25 -0.36
CA ARG A 33 -54.63 -7.66 0.65
C ARG A 33 -53.26 -7.89 0.03
N ALA A 34 -53.19 -8.54 -1.13
CA ALA A 34 -51.94 -8.74 -1.87
C ALA A 34 -51.33 -7.40 -2.33
N ALA A 35 -52.15 -6.50 -2.88
CA ALA A 35 -51.70 -5.18 -3.34
C ALA A 35 -51.19 -4.28 -2.19
N VAL A 36 -51.93 -4.22 -1.08
CA VAL A 36 -51.52 -3.46 0.13
C VAL A 36 -50.25 -4.07 0.72
N SER A 37 -50.15 -5.39 0.81
CA SER A 37 -48.94 -6.08 1.29
C SER A 37 -47.72 -5.76 0.43
N ALA A 38 -47.86 -5.76 -0.90
CA ALA A 38 -46.79 -5.38 -1.82
C ALA A 38 -46.42 -3.90 -1.67
N PHE A 39 -47.39 -3.00 -1.53
CA PHE A 39 -47.18 -1.58 -1.26
C PHE A 39 -46.39 -1.36 0.04
N VAL A 40 -46.85 -1.93 1.16
CA VAL A 40 -46.20 -1.82 2.47
C VAL A 40 -44.78 -2.40 2.45
N ARG A 41 -44.57 -3.54 1.78
CA ARG A 41 -43.24 -4.13 1.62
C ARG A 41 -42.30 -3.19 0.86
N ARG A 42 -42.80 -2.57 -0.23
CA ARG A 42 -42.03 -1.64 -1.06
C ARG A 42 -41.71 -0.35 -0.31
N THR A 43 -42.65 0.25 0.41
CA THR A 43 -42.44 1.48 1.19
C THR A 43 -41.46 1.26 2.34
N ARG A 44 -41.66 0.22 3.17
CA ARG A 44 -40.71 -0.18 4.22
C ARG A 44 -39.32 -0.50 3.65
N GLY A 45 -39.27 -1.12 2.47
CA GLY A 45 -38.03 -1.37 1.74
C GLY A 45 -37.28 -0.08 1.39
N ARG A 46 -37.99 0.92 0.85
CA ARG A 46 -37.44 2.25 0.53
C ARG A 46 -36.96 2.99 1.78
N GLU A 47 -37.73 2.96 2.87
CA GLU A 47 -37.36 3.58 4.15
C GLU A 47 -36.10 2.95 4.75
N ARG A 48 -36.02 1.62 4.78
CA ARG A 48 -34.83 0.89 5.24
C ARG A 48 -33.61 1.23 4.38
N ALA A 49 -33.79 1.34 3.05
CA ALA A 49 -32.71 1.74 2.15
C ALA A 49 -32.27 3.19 2.40
N ALA A 50 -33.20 4.12 2.62
CA ALA A 50 -32.89 5.51 2.95
C ALA A 50 -32.17 5.64 4.29
N ARG A 51 -32.59 4.89 5.32
CA ARG A 51 -31.89 4.84 6.61
C ARG A 51 -30.48 4.27 6.48
N ARG A 52 -30.28 3.23 5.67
CA ARG A 52 -28.96 2.66 5.38
C ARG A 52 -28.05 3.68 4.68
N ARG A 53 -28.57 4.42 3.69
CA ARG A 53 -27.81 5.49 3.00
C ARG A 53 -27.38 6.59 3.96
N ARG A 54 -28.31 7.16 4.74
CA ARG A 54 -27.97 8.19 5.75
C ARG A 54 -26.91 7.71 6.75
N ARG A 55 -27.01 6.46 7.21
CA ARG A 55 -26.01 5.86 8.10
C ARG A 55 -24.65 5.73 7.40
N ALA A 56 -24.61 5.26 6.16
CA ALA A 56 -23.38 5.11 5.39
C ALA A 56 -22.72 6.46 5.10
N GLU A 57 -23.51 7.49 4.78
CA GLU A 57 -23.03 8.86 4.59
C GLU A 57 -22.41 9.43 5.88
N ALA A 58 -23.09 9.28 7.02
CA ALA A 58 -22.56 9.70 8.32
C ALA A 58 -21.31 8.91 8.73
N ASP A 59 -21.29 7.59 8.51
CA ASP A 59 -20.12 6.76 8.76
C ASP A 59 -18.93 7.17 7.86
N ALA A 60 -19.19 7.52 6.59
CA ALA A 60 -18.16 7.98 5.66
C ALA A 60 -17.52 9.31 6.11
N GLU A 61 -18.32 10.24 6.62
CA GLU A 61 -17.83 11.49 7.20
C GLU A 61 -16.94 11.24 8.43
N ILE A 62 -17.37 10.34 9.33
CA ILE A 62 -16.58 9.94 10.49
C ILE A 62 -15.25 9.30 10.08
N LEU A 63 -15.26 8.39 9.08
CA LEU A 63 -14.05 7.75 8.57
C LEU A 63 -13.10 8.78 7.94
N ALA A 64 -13.63 9.72 7.17
CA ALA A 64 -12.87 10.81 6.57
C ALA A 64 -12.24 11.76 7.61
N GLY A 65 -12.77 11.79 8.84
CA GLY A 65 -12.17 12.53 9.96
C GLY A 65 -10.92 11.89 10.57
N THR A 66 -10.58 10.66 10.21
CA THR A 66 -9.35 10.00 10.70
C THR A 66 -8.17 10.27 9.77
N ALA A 67 -6.93 10.20 10.28
CA ALA A 67 -5.73 10.52 9.51
C ALA A 67 -5.60 9.70 8.20
N THR A 68 -5.74 8.38 8.29
CA THR A 68 -5.65 7.49 7.12
C THR A 68 -6.93 7.48 6.28
N GLY A 69 -8.07 7.92 6.82
CA GLY A 69 -9.32 8.03 6.08
C GLY A 69 -9.51 9.38 5.38
N ALA A 70 -8.66 10.36 5.68
CA ALA A 70 -8.78 11.73 5.21
C ALA A 70 -8.91 11.84 3.69
N ALA A 71 -9.88 12.64 3.23
CA ALA A 71 -10.14 12.79 1.80
C ALA A 71 -8.94 13.38 1.05
N GLY A 72 -8.24 14.34 1.67
CA GLY A 72 -7.09 15.05 1.12
C GLY A 72 -5.73 14.34 1.29
N ARG A 73 -5.69 13.11 1.83
CA ARG A 73 -4.42 12.38 1.91
C ARG A 73 -3.89 12.05 0.52
N VAL A 74 -2.59 12.16 0.34
CA VAL A 74 -1.91 11.77 -0.90
C VAL A 74 -1.49 10.30 -0.79
N GLU A 75 -1.92 9.46 -1.73
CA GLU A 75 -1.50 8.06 -1.77
C GLU A 75 0.00 7.94 -2.07
N GLY A 76 0.71 7.04 -1.38
CA GLY A 76 2.16 6.89 -1.53
C GLY A 76 3.00 7.93 -0.79
N ALA A 77 2.37 8.87 -0.08
CA ALA A 77 3.02 9.79 0.85
C ALA A 77 2.78 9.35 2.32
N PRO A 78 3.67 9.74 3.26
CA PRO A 78 3.41 9.61 4.69
C PRO A 78 2.14 10.34 5.09
N VAL A 79 1.29 9.68 5.88
CA VAL A 79 0.14 10.32 6.51
C VAL A 79 0.62 10.98 7.79
N ALA A 80 0.42 12.30 7.89
CA ALA A 80 0.68 13.04 9.11
C ALA A 80 -0.18 12.50 10.26
N ALA A 81 0.43 12.29 11.42
CA ALA A 81 -0.34 12.13 12.64
C ALA A 81 -1.13 13.43 12.91
N PRO A 82 -2.34 13.37 13.50
CA PRO A 82 -3.04 14.57 13.95
C PRO A 82 -2.12 15.40 14.86
N GLY A 83 -1.66 16.56 14.38
CA GLY A 83 -0.72 17.45 15.07
C GLY A 83 0.75 17.38 14.64
N GLY A 84 1.13 16.54 13.68
CA GLY A 84 2.46 16.54 13.07
C GLY A 84 2.44 17.23 11.70
N ALA A 85 3.40 18.12 11.44
CA ALA A 85 3.57 18.67 10.09
C ALA A 85 3.91 17.53 9.12
N ALA A 86 3.11 17.38 8.05
CA ALA A 86 3.49 16.55 6.92
C ALA A 86 4.76 17.15 6.31
N LEU A 87 5.77 16.33 5.99
CA LEU A 87 6.85 16.78 5.13
C LEU A 87 6.24 17.17 3.78
N PRO A 88 6.56 18.35 3.24
CA PRO A 88 6.05 18.75 1.94
C PRO A 88 6.49 17.74 0.87
N ALA A 89 5.58 17.41 -0.04
CA ALA A 89 5.94 16.68 -1.25
C ALA A 89 7.00 17.49 -2.02
N PRO A 90 7.97 16.85 -2.68
CA PRO A 90 8.97 17.58 -3.44
C PRO A 90 8.28 18.39 -4.54
N ALA A 91 8.54 19.70 -4.56
CA ALA A 91 8.02 20.61 -5.56
C ALA A 91 8.53 20.22 -6.97
N GLY A 92 7.68 20.40 -7.97
CA GLY A 92 8.07 20.29 -9.38
C GLY A 92 9.08 21.37 -9.77
N PRO A 93 9.77 21.22 -10.91
CA PRO A 93 10.88 22.06 -11.31
C PRO A 93 10.55 23.56 -11.50
N ASP A 94 9.28 23.97 -11.55
CA ASP A 94 8.87 25.36 -11.79
C ASP A 94 7.85 25.88 -10.75
N SER A 95 8.26 26.04 -9.50
CA SER A 95 7.44 26.79 -8.51
C SER A 95 8.18 28.05 -8.07
N GLU A 96 7.70 29.20 -8.55
CA GLU A 96 8.19 30.51 -8.14
C GLU A 96 7.89 30.80 -6.66
N PRO A 97 8.76 31.55 -5.96
CA PRO A 97 8.56 31.90 -4.56
C PRO A 97 7.59 33.07 -4.43
N GLY A 98 6.33 32.81 -4.06
CA GLY A 98 5.40 33.91 -3.80
C GLY A 98 3.96 33.52 -3.49
N SER A 99 3.69 33.17 -2.23
CA SER A 99 2.51 33.61 -1.44
C SER A 99 2.45 32.78 -0.16
N GLU A 100 2.35 33.46 0.98
CA GLU A 100 2.14 32.82 2.28
C GLU A 100 0.84 31.99 2.22
N PRO A 101 0.83 30.74 2.71
CA PRO A 101 -0.40 29.97 2.76
C PRO A 101 -1.31 30.55 3.83
N ASP A 102 -2.50 30.98 3.40
CA ASP A 102 -3.60 31.32 4.29
C ASP A 102 -3.80 30.21 5.33
N ALA A 103 -3.78 30.61 6.61
CA ALA A 103 -3.91 29.73 7.75
C ALA A 103 -5.24 28.96 7.69
N ALA A 104 -5.19 27.71 7.21
CA ALA A 104 -6.27 26.76 7.35
C ALA A 104 -6.62 26.57 8.84
N PRO A 105 -7.91 26.46 9.20
CA PRO A 105 -8.33 26.45 10.59
C PRO A 105 -7.71 25.25 11.32
N ALA A 106 -7.07 25.54 12.45
CA ALA A 106 -6.41 24.57 13.32
C ALA A 106 -7.28 23.33 13.55
N ALA A 107 -6.76 22.17 13.16
CA ALA A 107 -7.38 20.89 13.46
C ALA A 107 -7.49 20.71 14.98
N ARG A 108 -8.69 20.36 15.43
CA ARG A 108 -9.07 20.20 16.84
C ARG A 108 -8.17 19.19 17.56
N HIS A 109 -7.91 19.50 18.82
CA HIS A 109 -7.01 18.87 19.80
C HIS A 109 -6.98 17.32 19.88
N PRO A 110 -5.85 16.74 20.35
CA PRO A 110 -5.76 15.35 20.78
C PRO A 110 -6.53 15.18 22.10
N GLY A 111 -7.61 14.40 22.07
CA GLY A 111 -8.53 14.21 23.19
C GLY A 111 -10.00 14.05 22.80
N ALA A 112 -10.33 14.13 21.50
CA ALA A 112 -11.66 13.83 21.01
C ALA A 112 -12.04 12.38 21.37
N SER A 113 -13.19 12.21 22.04
CA SER A 113 -13.77 10.90 22.34
C SER A 113 -13.73 9.99 21.09
N PRO A 114 -13.48 8.68 21.24
CA PRO A 114 -13.35 7.77 20.10
C PRO A 114 -14.59 7.91 19.21
N ALA A 115 -14.36 8.35 17.97
CA ALA A 115 -15.44 8.52 17.02
C ALA A 115 -16.08 7.15 16.78
N ARG A 116 -17.40 7.07 16.92
CA ARG A 116 -18.14 5.81 16.87
C ARG A 116 -18.99 5.75 15.62
N LEU A 117 -18.74 4.74 14.78
CA LEU A 117 -19.56 4.48 13.62
C LEU A 117 -20.97 4.09 14.06
N GLY A 118 -21.97 4.60 13.33
CA GLY A 118 -23.30 4.02 13.33
C GLY A 118 -23.21 2.59 12.82
N GLY A 119 -22.43 2.36 11.76
CA GLY A 119 -22.02 1.12 11.06
C GLY A 119 -21.27 0.09 11.88
N LEU A 120 -21.34 -1.19 11.49
CA LEU A 120 -20.35 -2.18 11.90
C LEU A 120 -19.31 -2.29 10.78
N GLN A 121 -18.02 -2.22 11.12
CA GLN A 121 -16.93 -2.37 10.17
C GLN A 121 -16.08 -3.60 10.52
N VAL A 122 -15.39 -4.18 9.53
CA VAL A 122 -14.44 -5.28 9.71
C VAL A 122 -13.02 -4.73 9.78
N CYS A 123 -12.28 -5.07 10.83
CA CYS A 123 -10.88 -4.68 11.00
C CYS A 123 -10.02 -5.27 9.87
N TYR A 124 -9.15 -4.45 9.27
CA TYR A 124 -8.23 -4.87 8.21
C TYR A 124 -7.28 -5.99 8.67
N VAL A 125 -6.82 -5.93 9.92
CA VAL A 125 -5.82 -6.83 10.50
C VAL A 125 -6.47 -8.11 11.02
N CYS A 126 -7.23 -8.02 12.12
CA CYS A 126 -7.76 -9.19 12.83
C CYS A 126 -9.11 -9.69 12.31
N ARG A 127 -9.75 -8.97 11.36
CA ARG A 127 -11.09 -9.27 10.83
C ARG A 127 -12.23 -9.22 11.85
N ALA A 128 -11.98 -8.79 13.09
CA ALA A 128 -13.02 -8.55 14.06
C ALA A 128 -13.94 -7.40 13.64
N HIS A 129 -15.20 -7.48 14.02
CA HIS A 129 -16.17 -6.41 13.83
C HIS A 129 -15.99 -5.32 14.89
N PHE A 130 -16.04 -4.06 14.50
CA PHE A 130 -15.85 -2.92 15.42
C PHE A 130 -16.66 -1.69 14.98
N ARG A 131 -16.81 -0.73 15.90
CA ARG A 131 -17.45 0.57 15.65
C ARG A 131 -16.65 1.76 16.15
N ASP A 132 -15.86 1.56 17.20
CA ASP A 132 -15.09 2.62 17.83
C ASP A 132 -13.77 2.83 17.08
N LEU A 133 -13.46 4.09 16.75
CA LEU A 133 -12.27 4.49 16.01
C LEU A 133 -11.24 5.14 16.93
N ASP A 134 -9.99 5.03 16.49
CA ASP A 134 -8.79 5.44 17.22
C ASP A 134 -8.24 6.83 16.77
N GLY A 135 -8.81 7.41 15.71
CA GLY A 135 -8.45 8.73 15.18
C GLY A 135 -7.35 8.70 14.11
N PHE A 136 -6.39 7.78 14.19
CA PHE A 136 -5.37 7.63 13.13
C PHE A 136 -5.82 6.65 12.03
N TYR A 137 -6.19 5.43 12.41
CA TYR A 137 -6.56 4.37 11.45
C TYR A 137 -8.08 4.30 11.20
N HIS A 138 -8.51 4.48 9.95
CA HIS A 138 -9.92 4.33 9.56
C HIS A 138 -10.39 2.87 9.43
N ARG A 139 -9.46 1.90 9.36
CA ARG A 139 -9.77 0.48 9.07
C ARG A 139 -9.24 -0.51 10.11
N LEU A 140 -8.70 -0.04 11.22
CA LEU A 140 -8.20 -0.90 12.31
C LEU A 140 -9.06 -0.71 13.55
N CYS A 141 -9.41 -1.81 14.22
CA CYS A 141 -10.04 -1.73 15.53
C CYS A 141 -9.03 -1.19 16.57
N PRO A 142 -9.50 -0.64 17.71
CA PRO A 142 -8.61 0.03 18.67
C PRO A 142 -7.40 -0.81 19.15
N PRO A 143 -7.54 -2.13 19.45
CA PRO A 143 -6.37 -2.94 19.82
C PRO A 143 -5.33 -3.06 18.71
N CYS A 144 -5.76 -3.29 17.46
CA CYS A 144 -4.84 -3.36 16.32
C CYS A 144 -4.22 -2.00 16.01
N ALA A 145 -4.98 -0.92 16.13
CA ALA A 145 -4.49 0.44 15.93
C ALA A 145 -3.35 0.77 16.92
N ALA A 146 -3.53 0.43 18.20
CA ALA A 146 -2.53 0.61 19.24
C ALA A 146 -1.25 -0.19 18.97
N GLU A 147 -1.36 -1.49 18.65
CA GLU A 147 -0.20 -2.33 18.31
C GLU A 147 0.54 -1.77 17.07
N HIS A 148 -0.21 -1.41 16.03
CA HIS A 148 0.39 -0.93 14.79
C HIS A 148 1.09 0.42 14.97
N ARG A 149 0.56 1.35 15.77
CA ARG A 149 1.29 2.57 16.12
C ARG A 149 2.57 2.28 16.90
N ALA A 150 2.50 1.40 17.90
CA ALA A 150 3.69 1.04 18.69
C ALA A 150 4.80 0.47 17.79
N ARG A 151 4.44 -0.34 16.78
CA ARG A 151 5.40 -0.90 15.82
C ARG A 151 5.80 0.04 14.70
N ARG A 152 4.92 0.98 14.31
CA ARG A 152 5.20 2.04 13.31
C ARG A 152 6.45 2.83 13.67
N ASP A 153 6.59 3.15 14.96
CA ASP A 153 7.67 3.98 15.50
C ASP A 153 8.77 3.17 16.21
N ALA A 154 8.72 1.83 16.12
CA ALA A 154 9.74 0.99 16.73
C ALA A 154 11.11 1.17 16.03
N ARG A 155 12.18 1.14 16.84
CA ARG A 155 13.57 1.47 16.47
C ARG A 155 14.53 0.38 16.95
N ALA A 156 15.69 0.21 16.35
CA ALA A 156 16.76 -0.60 16.92
C ALA A 156 18.09 0.16 16.87
N ASP A 157 19.05 -0.17 17.73
CA ASP A 157 20.41 0.33 17.55
C ASP A 157 21.09 -0.48 16.45
N LEU A 158 21.37 0.18 15.34
CA LEU A 158 22.07 -0.35 14.18
C LEU A 158 23.41 0.38 13.96
N THR A 159 23.96 1.02 14.99
CA THR A 159 25.27 1.66 14.92
C THR A 159 26.33 0.67 14.44
N GLY A 160 27.09 1.06 13.42
CA GLY A 160 28.14 0.23 12.80
C GLY A 160 27.61 -0.82 11.81
N ARG A 161 26.29 -1.00 11.69
CA ARG A 161 25.69 -1.94 10.74
C ARG A 161 25.73 -1.38 9.32
N ARG A 162 25.81 -2.27 8.33
CA ARG A 162 25.77 -1.94 6.91
C ARG A 162 24.56 -2.59 6.24
N ALA A 163 23.78 -1.79 5.52
CA ALA A 163 22.54 -2.21 4.89
C ALA A 163 22.53 -1.92 3.39
N ILE A 164 21.94 -2.82 2.60
CA ILE A 164 21.57 -2.60 1.20
C ILE A 164 20.06 -2.67 1.10
N VAL A 165 19.44 -1.66 0.48
CA VAL A 165 17.99 -1.61 0.23
C VAL A 165 17.74 -1.41 -1.26
N THR A 166 17.06 -2.37 -1.89
CA THR A 166 16.60 -2.19 -3.27
C THR A 166 15.31 -1.36 -3.31
N GLY A 167 15.19 -0.43 -4.27
CA GLY A 167 14.00 0.40 -4.39
C GLY A 167 13.92 1.54 -3.36
N GLY A 168 15.05 2.01 -2.84
CA GLY A 168 15.11 2.97 -1.73
C GLY A 168 14.72 4.41 -2.05
N ARG A 169 14.29 4.73 -3.27
CA ARG A 169 14.08 6.13 -3.73
C ARG A 169 12.76 6.75 -3.26
N VAL A 170 11.69 5.97 -3.21
CA VAL A 170 10.31 6.47 -3.03
C VAL A 170 9.48 5.51 -2.16
N LYS A 171 8.32 5.99 -1.71
CA LYS A 171 7.32 5.21 -0.96
C LYS A 171 7.96 4.47 0.24
N ALA A 172 7.57 3.22 0.48
CA ALA A 172 8.05 2.44 1.62
C ALA A 172 9.58 2.24 1.63
N GLY A 173 10.23 2.23 0.46
CA GLY A 173 11.68 2.10 0.38
C GLY A 173 12.41 3.32 0.91
N PHE A 174 11.91 4.52 0.58
CA PHE A 174 12.44 5.77 1.12
C PHE A 174 12.30 5.82 2.65
N GLU A 175 11.12 5.51 3.16
CA GLU A 175 10.86 5.48 4.61
C GLU A 175 11.71 4.42 5.34
N LEU A 176 11.94 3.26 4.73
CA LEU A 176 12.80 2.23 5.30
C LEU A 176 14.26 2.68 5.37
N VAL A 177 14.78 3.29 4.30
CA VAL A 177 16.15 3.84 4.29
C VAL A 177 16.30 4.87 5.41
N LEU A 178 15.34 5.78 5.60
CA LEU A 178 15.36 6.73 6.70
C LEU A 178 15.34 6.05 8.07
N LYS A 179 14.53 5.01 8.27
CA LYS A 179 14.51 4.24 9.53
C LYS A 179 15.89 3.65 9.84
N LEU A 180 16.51 2.98 8.88
CA LEU A 180 17.84 2.37 9.03
C LEU A 180 18.93 3.41 9.31
N LEU A 181 18.93 4.53 8.58
CA LEU A 181 19.89 5.62 8.76
C LEU A 181 19.75 6.28 10.13
N ARG A 182 18.51 6.59 10.55
CA ARG A 182 18.24 7.19 11.87
C ARG A 182 18.55 6.24 13.03
N ASP A 183 18.66 4.95 12.75
CA ASP A 183 19.05 3.90 13.70
C ASP A 183 20.56 3.61 13.70
N GLY A 184 21.36 4.33 12.92
CA GLY A 184 22.82 4.24 13.00
C GLY A 184 23.49 3.39 11.90
N ALA A 185 22.72 2.76 11.02
CA ALA A 185 23.29 1.97 9.92
C ALA A 185 23.89 2.85 8.81
N ALA A 186 24.95 2.37 8.16
CA ALA A 186 25.33 2.83 6.83
C ALA A 186 24.45 2.13 5.78
N VAL A 187 23.85 2.90 4.87
CA VAL A 187 22.83 2.37 3.94
C VAL A 187 23.21 2.65 2.49
N THR A 188 23.23 1.60 1.67
CA THR A 188 23.29 1.69 0.20
C THR A 188 21.88 1.52 -0.37
N ALA A 189 21.30 2.61 -0.87
CA ALA A 189 20.00 2.61 -1.54
C ALA A 189 20.18 2.38 -3.05
N LEU A 190 19.66 1.27 -3.58
CA LEU A 190 19.67 0.97 -5.02
C LEU A 190 18.41 1.51 -5.70
N THR A 191 18.56 2.16 -6.85
CA THR A 191 17.46 2.74 -7.61
C THR A 191 17.83 2.97 -9.08
N ARG A 192 16.86 2.93 -9.99
CA ARG A 192 17.05 3.33 -11.39
C ARG A 192 17.35 4.82 -11.55
N PHE A 193 16.91 5.65 -10.60
CA PHE A 193 16.98 7.11 -10.65
C PHE A 193 17.77 7.66 -9.44
N PRO A 194 19.11 7.55 -9.46
CA PRO A 194 19.96 7.96 -8.34
C PRO A 194 20.03 9.49 -8.11
N VAL A 195 19.95 10.33 -9.16
CA VAL A 195 19.96 11.79 -8.99
C VAL A 195 18.69 12.26 -8.28
N ASP A 196 17.52 11.78 -8.70
CA ASP A 196 16.24 12.06 -8.03
C ASP A 196 16.25 11.57 -6.57
N ALA A 197 16.79 10.37 -6.31
CA ALA A 197 16.92 9.85 -4.95
C ALA A 197 17.79 10.74 -4.06
N ARG A 198 18.96 11.17 -4.53
CA ARG A 198 19.83 12.08 -3.76
C ARG A 198 19.14 13.41 -3.48
N ARG A 199 18.40 13.97 -4.44
CA ARG A 199 17.60 15.19 -4.24
C ARG A 199 16.58 15.01 -3.12
N ARG A 200 15.85 13.89 -3.12
CA ARG A 200 14.83 13.58 -2.08
C ARG A 200 15.45 13.44 -0.70
N PHE A 201 16.52 12.66 -0.55
CA PHE A 201 17.20 12.50 0.73
C PHE A 201 17.83 13.81 1.22
N ALA A 202 18.37 14.63 0.31
CA ALA A 202 18.91 15.94 0.65
C ALA A 202 17.85 16.92 1.14
N ALA A 203 16.57 16.72 0.82
CA ALA A 203 15.48 17.57 1.28
C ALA A 203 14.94 17.18 2.67
N VAL A 204 15.43 16.10 3.27
CA VAL A 204 14.94 15.64 4.58
C VAL A 204 15.54 16.53 5.69
N PRO A 205 14.72 17.11 6.61
CA PRO A 205 15.20 18.10 7.57
C PRO A 205 16.34 17.63 8.49
N ASP A 206 16.37 16.35 8.86
CA ASP A 206 17.38 15.78 9.75
C ASP A 206 18.54 15.10 9.00
N ARG A 207 18.75 15.40 7.70
CA ARG A 207 19.76 14.74 6.86
C ARG A 207 21.17 14.81 7.45
N ASP A 208 21.53 15.92 8.08
CA ASP A 208 22.91 16.17 8.52
C ASP A 208 23.36 15.18 9.61
N ALA A 209 22.41 14.50 10.27
CA ALA A 209 22.68 13.46 11.27
C ALA A 209 23.08 12.09 10.68
N TRP A 210 22.91 11.89 9.36
CA TRP A 210 23.12 10.58 8.72
C TRP A 210 23.59 10.62 7.27
N TRP A 211 23.75 11.81 6.68
CA TRP A 211 24.07 11.99 5.26
C TRP A 211 25.35 11.28 4.82
N ASP A 212 26.37 11.30 5.67
CA ASP A 212 27.66 10.62 5.48
C ASP A 212 27.54 9.10 5.40
N ARG A 213 26.48 8.53 5.96
CA ARG A 213 26.17 7.10 5.99
C ARG A 213 25.28 6.64 4.84
N LEU A 214 24.80 7.55 3.98
CA LEU A 214 23.97 7.22 2.82
C LEU A 214 24.81 7.13 1.53
N THR A 215 24.78 5.96 0.90
CA THR A 215 25.21 5.76 -0.49
C THR A 215 23.99 5.54 -1.38
N VAL A 216 23.89 6.27 -2.49
CA VAL A 216 22.85 6.05 -3.52
C VAL A 216 23.50 5.52 -4.78
N THR A 217 23.05 4.34 -5.24
CA THR A 217 23.63 3.66 -6.40
C THR A 217 22.58 3.46 -7.49
N GLY A 218 22.93 3.89 -8.70
CA GLY A 218 22.16 3.61 -9.92
C GLY A 218 22.15 2.12 -10.24
N MET A 219 20.99 1.49 -10.24
CA MET A 219 20.83 0.07 -10.54
C MET A 219 19.48 -0.20 -11.23
N ASP A 220 19.52 -0.78 -12.42
CA ASP A 220 18.36 -1.37 -13.07
C ASP A 220 18.39 -2.89 -12.86
N LEU A 221 17.47 -3.40 -12.04
CA LEU A 221 17.43 -4.82 -11.69
C LEU A 221 17.03 -5.73 -12.86
N ARG A 222 16.63 -5.16 -14.00
CA ARG A 222 16.43 -5.89 -15.26
C ARG A 222 17.77 -6.22 -15.94
N ASP A 223 18.83 -5.45 -15.68
CA ASP A 223 20.18 -5.70 -16.18
C ASP A 223 20.92 -6.63 -15.21
N VAL A 224 20.63 -7.93 -15.34
CA VAL A 224 21.24 -8.98 -14.51
C VAL A 224 22.77 -9.00 -14.62
N PRO A 225 23.40 -8.88 -15.82
CA PRO A 225 24.85 -8.78 -15.91
C PRO A 225 25.45 -7.61 -15.12
N ALA A 226 24.85 -6.42 -15.19
CA ALA A 226 25.31 -5.28 -14.40
C ALA A 226 25.12 -5.51 -12.90
N LEU A 227 24.01 -6.12 -12.48
CA LEU A 227 23.78 -6.48 -11.08
C LEU A 227 24.82 -7.47 -10.56
N VAL A 228 25.16 -8.51 -11.34
CA VAL A 228 26.18 -9.50 -10.98
C VAL A 228 27.55 -8.83 -10.84
N ARG A 229 27.98 -8.05 -11.84
CA ARG A 229 29.25 -7.31 -11.79
C ARG A 229 29.31 -6.40 -10.56
N TRP A 230 28.23 -5.69 -10.28
CA TRP A 230 28.16 -4.82 -9.10
C TRP A 230 28.30 -5.63 -7.79
N CYS A 231 27.67 -6.80 -7.68
CA CYS A 231 27.84 -7.66 -6.51
C CYS A 231 29.28 -8.15 -6.37
N ASP A 232 29.89 -8.61 -7.47
CA ASP A 232 31.26 -9.11 -7.48
C ASP A 232 32.26 -8.02 -7.06
N GLU A 233 32.05 -6.77 -7.49
CA GLU A 233 32.83 -5.62 -7.03
C GLU A 233 32.69 -5.35 -5.52
N ARG A 234 31.48 -5.51 -4.95
CA ARG A 234 31.27 -5.34 -3.51
C ARG A 234 31.95 -6.47 -2.72
N VAL A 235 31.87 -7.70 -3.22
CA VAL A 235 32.57 -8.86 -2.63
C VAL A 235 34.08 -8.65 -2.67
N ALA A 236 34.63 -8.17 -3.79
CA ALA A 236 36.05 -7.87 -3.92
C ALA A 236 36.51 -6.74 -2.98
N ALA A 237 35.65 -5.76 -2.70
CA ALA A 237 35.93 -4.71 -1.72
C ALA A 237 35.96 -5.24 -0.27
N GLY A 238 35.32 -6.38 0.00
CA GLY A 238 35.42 -7.09 1.28
C GLY A 238 34.71 -6.41 2.46
N GLU A 239 33.91 -5.37 2.22
CA GLU A 239 33.19 -4.67 3.28
C GLU A 239 31.98 -5.51 3.74
N PRO A 240 31.89 -5.89 5.03
CA PRO A 240 30.79 -6.75 5.48
C PRO A 240 29.40 -6.14 5.28
N LEU A 241 28.41 -7.02 5.21
CA LEU A 241 27.00 -6.68 5.07
C LEU A 241 26.20 -7.24 6.24
N ASP A 242 25.29 -6.44 6.81
CA ASP A 242 24.45 -6.85 7.94
C ASP A 242 22.98 -7.00 7.58
N VAL A 243 22.51 -6.17 6.66
CA VAL A 243 21.10 -6.13 6.27
C VAL A 243 20.98 -6.07 4.76
N LEU A 244 20.24 -7.00 4.17
CA LEU A 244 19.82 -6.95 2.78
C LEU A 244 18.29 -6.89 2.74
N VAL A 245 17.74 -5.80 2.21
CA VAL A 245 16.31 -5.69 1.98
C VAL A 245 16.01 -5.66 0.48
N ASN A 246 15.37 -6.72 0.02
CA ASN A 246 14.81 -6.86 -1.32
C ASN A 246 13.41 -6.24 -1.35
N LEU A 247 13.33 -4.92 -1.50
CA LEU A 247 12.09 -4.15 -1.47
C LEU A 247 11.65 -3.61 -2.84
N ALA A 248 12.57 -3.49 -3.80
CA ALA A 248 12.20 -3.15 -5.17
C ALA A 248 11.17 -4.15 -5.71
N ALA A 249 10.06 -3.63 -6.21
CA ALA A 249 8.98 -4.42 -6.76
C ALA A 249 8.41 -3.72 -7.99
N GLN A 250 8.14 -4.51 -9.01
CA GLN A 250 7.32 -4.11 -10.15
C GLN A 250 6.11 -5.04 -10.18
N THR A 251 4.91 -4.49 -10.08
CA THR A 251 3.66 -5.26 -10.26
C THR A 251 2.93 -4.87 -11.54
N LEU A 252 3.27 -3.70 -12.07
CA LEU A 252 2.77 -3.12 -13.29
C LEU A 252 3.96 -2.58 -14.10
N ARG A 253 3.96 -2.81 -15.40
CA ARG A 253 4.85 -2.11 -16.31
C ARG A 253 4.26 -0.76 -16.69
N HIS A 254 4.86 0.32 -16.21
CA HIS A 254 4.48 1.65 -16.63
C HIS A 254 4.95 1.95 -18.06
N PRO A 255 4.19 2.72 -18.84
CA PRO A 255 4.61 3.17 -20.16
C PRO A 255 5.92 3.99 -20.06
N PRO A 256 6.83 3.93 -21.05
CA PRO A 256 8.10 4.67 -21.01
C PRO A 256 7.94 6.17 -20.72
N GLU A 257 6.87 6.77 -21.24
CA GLU A 257 6.50 8.18 -21.09
C GLU A 257 6.26 8.55 -19.62
N ALA A 258 5.79 7.60 -18.78
CA ALA A 258 5.59 7.83 -17.35
C ALA A 258 6.88 8.25 -16.63
N TYR A 259 8.05 7.91 -17.20
CA TYR A 259 9.35 8.20 -16.64
C TYR A 259 10.01 9.46 -17.21
N ALA A 260 9.36 10.20 -18.13
CA ALA A 260 9.98 11.30 -18.88
C ALA A 260 10.65 12.34 -17.97
N GLU A 261 9.94 12.83 -16.96
CA GLU A 261 10.46 13.82 -16.00
C GLU A 261 11.64 13.29 -15.19
N LEU A 262 11.60 12.01 -14.78
CA LEU A 262 12.72 11.39 -14.08
C LEU A 262 13.93 11.23 -14.98
N LEU A 263 13.74 10.85 -16.23
CA LEU A 263 14.83 10.66 -17.19
C LEU A 263 15.49 11.99 -17.56
N ALA A 264 14.70 13.07 -17.67
CA ALA A 264 15.21 14.42 -17.82
C ALA A 264 16.10 14.84 -16.64
N VAL A 265 15.65 14.59 -15.39
CA VAL A 265 16.45 14.85 -14.18
C VAL A 265 17.74 14.03 -14.13
N GLU A 266 17.70 12.77 -14.57
CA GLU A 266 18.89 11.91 -14.57
C GLU A 266 19.90 12.25 -15.69
N GLY A 267 19.54 13.12 -16.64
CA GLY A 267 20.35 13.38 -17.84
C GLY A 267 20.52 12.14 -18.73
N ARG A 268 19.58 11.19 -18.68
CA ARG A 268 19.62 9.92 -19.42
C ARG A 268 18.72 9.98 -20.66
N ALA A 269 19.13 9.32 -21.73
CA ALA A 269 18.26 9.06 -22.87
C ALA A 269 17.05 8.21 -22.45
N ALA A 270 15.92 8.35 -23.16
CA ALA A 270 14.69 7.60 -22.90
C ALA A 270 14.97 6.09 -22.75
N LEU A 271 14.31 5.42 -21.81
CA LEU A 271 14.35 3.95 -21.74
C LEU A 271 13.91 3.38 -23.09
N PRO A 272 14.59 2.35 -23.64
CA PRO A 272 14.23 1.82 -24.95
C PRO A 272 12.75 1.41 -24.97
N PRO A 273 11.99 1.79 -26.02
CA PRO A 273 10.60 1.39 -26.16
C PRO A 273 10.54 -0.14 -26.18
N GLY A 274 9.65 -0.73 -25.36
CA GLY A 274 9.32 -2.15 -25.55
C GLY A 274 8.44 -2.36 -26.78
N PRO A 275 8.18 -3.62 -27.15
CA PRO A 275 7.23 -3.91 -28.21
C PRO A 275 5.87 -3.26 -27.92
N GLY A 276 5.35 -2.56 -28.92
CA GLY A 276 4.45 -1.42 -28.75
C GLY A 276 3.01 -1.73 -28.35
N GLY A 277 2.51 -0.92 -27.44
CA GLY A 277 1.12 -0.47 -27.45
C GLY A 277 1.04 0.95 -28.05
N PRO A 278 -0.14 1.45 -28.41
CA PRO A 278 -0.30 2.84 -28.83
C PRO A 278 0.23 3.80 -27.74
N PRO A 279 0.84 4.93 -28.10
CA PRO A 279 1.30 5.92 -27.13
C PRO A 279 0.13 6.35 -26.24
N VAL A 280 0.28 6.17 -24.93
CA VAL A 280 -0.68 6.67 -23.96
C VAL A 280 -0.36 8.14 -23.74
N ALA A 281 -1.31 9.02 -24.06
CA ALA A 281 -1.15 10.45 -23.81
C ALA A 281 -1.02 10.68 -22.30
N THR A 282 0.18 11.03 -21.82
CA THR A 282 0.38 11.48 -20.44
C THR A 282 -0.09 12.93 -20.32
N ALA A 283 -0.74 13.27 -19.21
CA ALA A 283 -1.04 14.67 -18.91
C ALA A 283 0.28 15.42 -18.65
N SER A 284 0.52 16.52 -19.36
CA SER A 284 1.69 17.36 -19.13
C SER A 284 1.59 18.06 -17.76
N GLY A 285 2.66 18.02 -16.97
CA GLY A 285 2.96 19.01 -15.94
C GLY A 285 2.82 18.60 -14.47
N THR A 286 2.15 17.49 -14.14
CA THR A 286 2.03 17.03 -12.73
C THR A 286 2.45 15.58 -12.56
N VAL A 287 3.57 15.37 -11.86
CA VAL A 287 4.04 14.03 -11.46
C VAL A 287 3.41 13.57 -10.14
N ASP A 288 3.30 12.26 -9.96
CA ASP A 288 2.90 11.65 -8.70
C ASP A 288 4.02 11.75 -7.63
N VAL A 289 3.75 11.24 -6.43
CA VAL A 289 4.70 11.25 -5.31
C VAL A 289 6.02 10.52 -5.65
N ALA A 290 5.98 9.57 -6.58
CA ALA A 290 7.14 8.83 -7.07
C ALA A 290 7.88 9.53 -8.22
N GLY A 291 7.41 10.70 -8.65
CA GLY A 291 7.95 11.46 -9.79
C GLY A 291 7.52 10.90 -11.14
N LEU A 292 6.52 10.01 -11.18
CA LEU A 292 6.00 9.44 -12.43
C LEU A 292 4.87 10.30 -12.97
N LEU A 293 4.79 10.47 -14.29
CA LEU A 293 3.57 10.98 -14.88
C LEU A 293 2.45 9.95 -14.67
N PRO A 294 1.24 10.38 -14.24
CA PRO A 294 0.11 9.48 -14.07
C PRO A 294 -0.18 8.71 -15.37
N ASP A 295 -0.46 7.42 -15.22
CA ASP A 295 -0.88 6.55 -16.33
C ASP A 295 -2.42 6.57 -16.42
N PRO A 296 -3.01 7.25 -17.42
CA PRO A 296 -4.46 7.35 -17.55
C PRO A 296 -5.11 6.11 -18.19
N SER A 297 -4.33 5.05 -18.44
CA SER A 297 -4.82 3.85 -19.12
C SER A 297 -6.08 3.30 -18.45
N PRO A 298 -7.16 3.02 -19.22
CA PRO A 298 -8.41 2.51 -18.66
C PRO A 298 -8.29 1.05 -18.16
N VAL A 299 -7.18 0.39 -18.50
CA VAL A 299 -6.85 -0.99 -18.18
C VAL A 299 -5.36 -1.10 -17.94
N ASN A 300 -4.93 -1.98 -17.03
CA ASN A 300 -3.54 -2.35 -16.82
C ASN A 300 -3.45 -3.84 -16.47
N SER A 301 -2.25 -4.40 -16.38
CA SER A 301 -2.04 -5.83 -16.13
C SER A 301 -2.53 -6.31 -14.75
N TRP A 302 -2.89 -5.40 -13.84
CA TRP A 302 -3.42 -5.74 -12.52
C TRP A 302 -4.76 -6.47 -12.60
N THR A 303 -5.58 -6.16 -13.61
CA THR A 303 -6.91 -6.74 -13.80
C THR A 303 -6.95 -7.76 -14.96
N ARG A 304 -5.78 -8.18 -15.46
CA ARG A 304 -5.67 -9.06 -16.64
C ARG A 304 -5.58 -10.54 -16.28
N LEU A 305 -6.18 -11.37 -17.12
CA LEU A 305 -6.02 -12.82 -17.11
C LEU A 305 -4.72 -13.25 -17.80
N VAL A 306 -4.34 -14.51 -17.63
CA VAL A 306 -3.05 -15.06 -18.10
C VAL A 306 -2.74 -14.81 -19.58
N HIS A 307 -3.73 -14.89 -20.47
CA HIS A 307 -3.54 -14.72 -21.91
C HIS A 307 -3.48 -13.25 -22.34
N GLU A 308 -3.73 -12.31 -21.42
CA GLU A 308 -3.76 -10.87 -21.69
C GLU A 308 -2.56 -10.14 -21.10
N VAL A 309 -1.69 -10.82 -20.34
CA VAL A 309 -0.47 -10.23 -19.80
C VAL A 309 0.62 -10.21 -20.88
N ASP A 310 1.23 -9.04 -21.10
CA ASP A 310 2.37 -8.89 -22.01
C ASP A 310 3.55 -9.76 -21.53
N PRO A 311 4.09 -10.67 -22.37
CA PRO A 311 5.24 -11.49 -22.02
C PRO A 311 6.48 -10.69 -21.58
N VAL A 312 6.69 -9.48 -22.10
CA VAL A 312 7.79 -8.61 -21.67
C VAL A 312 7.55 -8.12 -20.25
N GLU A 313 6.33 -7.70 -19.93
CA GLU A 313 5.99 -7.32 -18.55
C GLU A 313 6.14 -8.51 -17.60
N LEU A 314 5.70 -9.71 -17.99
CA LEU A 314 5.93 -10.93 -17.21
C LEU A 314 7.43 -11.11 -16.90
N ILE A 315 8.30 -11.01 -17.91
CA ILE A 315 9.75 -11.17 -17.72
C ILE A 315 10.31 -10.07 -16.80
N GLU A 316 9.95 -8.80 -17.00
CA GLU A 316 10.41 -7.70 -16.14
C GLU A 316 9.98 -7.91 -14.68
N VAL A 317 8.72 -8.32 -14.45
CA VAL A 317 8.20 -8.61 -13.11
C VAL A 317 8.97 -9.75 -12.46
N GLN A 318 9.28 -10.84 -13.19
CA GLN A 318 10.07 -11.95 -12.67
C GLN A 318 11.52 -11.52 -12.35
N LEU A 319 12.15 -10.77 -13.25
CA LEU A 319 13.52 -10.28 -13.07
C LEU A 319 13.64 -9.42 -11.81
N ILE A 320 12.73 -8.47 -11.61
CA ILE A 320 12.79 -7.52 -10.50
C ILE A 320 12.39 -8.18 -9.18
N ASN A 321 11.31 -8.97 -9.16
CA ASN A 321 10.71 -9.44 -7.90
C ASN A 321 11.28 -10.79 -7.42
N ALA A 322 11.90 -11.59 -8.27
CA ALA A 322 12.37 -12.93 -7.91
C ALA A 322 13.84 -13.15 -8.29
N THR A 323 14.23 -12.88 -9.54
CA THR A 323 15.60 -13.13 -10.02
C THR A 323 16.62 -12.22 -9.35
N ALA A 324 16.37 -10.91 -9.26
CA ALA A 324 17.28 -9.97 -8.61
C ALA A 324 17.48 -10.29 -7.12
N PRO A 325 16.42 -10.55 -6.31
CA PRO A 325 16.58 -11.05 -4.94
C PRO A 325 17.42 -12.33 -4.83
N PHE A 326 17.23 -13.29 -5.75
CA PHE A 326 18.05 -14.51 -5.79
C PHE A 326 19.53 -14.19 -6.06
N VAL A 327 19.82 -13.36 -7.05
CA VAL A 327 21.18 -12.96 -7.41
C VAL A 327 21.85 -12.21 -6.26
N LEU A 328 21.18 -11.23 -5.66
CA LEU A 328 21.68 -10.44 -4.54
C LEU A 328 22.00 -11.33 -3.34
N LEU A 329 21.06 -12.20 -2.94
CA LEU A 329 21.27 -13.10 -1.80
C LEU A 329 22.45 -14.04 -2.05
N GLY A 330 22.51 -14.69 -3.22
CA GLY A 330 23.57 -15.63 -3.54
C GLY A 330 24.94 -14.98 -3.67
N ARG A 331 25.04 -13.83 -4.36
CA ARG A 331 26.32 -13.17 -4.65
C ARG A 331 26.87 -12.39 -3.46
N LEU A 332 26.02 -11.74 -2.66
CA LEU A 332 26.46 -10.96 -1.49
C LEU A 332 26.61 -11.79 -0.21
N ARG A 333 26.27 -13.08 -0.26
CA ARG A 333 26.42 -14.02 0.86
C ARG A 333 27.80 -13.96 1.54
N PRO A 334 28.94 -13.92 0.83
CA PRO A 334 30.25 -13.82 1.49
C PRO A 334 30.37 -12.59 2.41
N LEU A 335 29.74 -11.45 2.04
CA LEU A 335 29.75 -10.24 2.86
C LEU A 335 28.84 -10.38 4.10
N LEU A 336 27.73 -11.10 3.98
CA LEU A 336 26.85 -11.42 5.11
C LEU A 336 27.55 -12.36 6.11
N GLU A 337 28.35 -13.29 5.63
CA GLU A 337 29.12 -14.23 6.45
C GLU A 337 30.38 -13.60 7.06
N ALA A 338 30.94 -12.57 6.41
CA ALA A 338 32.09 -11.80 6.92
C ALA A 338 31.74 -10.80 8.02
N SER A 339 30.44 -10.54 8.27
CA SER A 339 30.03 -9.59 9.31
C SER A 339 30.42 -10.07 10.71
N PRO A 340 31.02 -9.19 11.55
CA PRO A 340 31.31 -9.51 12.94
C PRO A 340 30.06 -9.54 13.82
N HIS A 341 28.91 -9.08 13.32
CA HIS A 341 27.69 -9.04 14.10
C HIS A 341 27.05 -10.44 14.17
N PRO A 342 26.53 -10.85 15.34
CA PRO A 342 26.00 -12.20 15.52
C PRO A 342 24.74 -12.47 14.70
N ARG A 343 23.98 -11.44 14.34
CA ARG A 343 22.73 -11.55 13.57
C ARG A 343 22.79 -10.68 12.34
N ARG A 344 22.53 -11.26 11.18
CA ARG A 344 22.39 -10.56 9.90
C ARG A 344 21.03 -10.88 9.30
N TYR A 345 20.49 -9.97 8.50
CA TYR A 345 19.08 -9.98 8.13
C TYR A 345 18.94 -9.93 6.62
N VAL A 346 18.09 -10.80 6.08
CA VAL A 346 17.62 -10.69 4.70
C VAL A 346 16.11 -10.57 4.74
N VAL A 347 15.58 -9.44 4.25
CA VAL A 347 14.13 -9.20 4.23
C VAL A 347 13.66 -9.14 2.79
N ASN A 348 12.83 -10.11 2.41
CA ASN A 348 12.19 -10.20 1.10
C ASN A 348 10.79 -9.58 1.17
N VAL A 349 10.57 -8.47 0.47
CA VAL A 349 9.25 -7.82 0.49
C VAL A 349 8.32 -8.51 -0.50
N SER A 350 7.47 -9.36 0.07
CA SER A 350 6.44 -10.11 -0.62
C SER A 350 5.10 -9.39 -0.53
N ALA A 351 4.00 -10.09 -0.78
CA ALA A 351 2.64 -9.56 -0.67
C ALA A 351 1.62 -10.71 -0.55
N ALA A 352 0.35 -10.37 -0.39
CA ALA A 352 -0.74 -11.35 -0.34
C ALA A 352 -0.87 -12.17 -1.63
N GLU A 353 -0.40 -11.63 -2.76
CA GLU A 353 -0.34 -12.21 -4.11
C GLU A 353 0.55 -13.46 -4.15
N GLY A 354 1.62 -13.47 -3.35
CA GLY A 354 2.54 -14.59 -3.22
C GLY A 354 2.02 -15.73 -2.36
N ARG A 355 0.80 -15.62 -1.83
CA ARG A 355 0.21 -16.64 -0.96
C ARG A 355 -0.51 -17.75 -1.72
N PHE A 356 -0.25 -19.00 -1.34
CA PHE A 356 -0.97 -20.17 -1.85
C PHE A 356 -2.27 -20.42 -1.07
N GLY A 357 -2.20 -20.42 0.26
CA GLY A 357 -3.31 -20.79 1.14
C GLY A 357 -4.33 -19.67 1.43
N ARG A 358 -4.65 -18.81 0.46
CA ARG A 358 -5.59 -17.68 0.67
C ARG A 358 -7.04 -18.13 0.47
N TYR A 359 -7.94 -17.71 1.36
CA TYR A 359 -9.39 -18.00 1.26
C TYR A 359 -9.99 -17.60 -0.10
N TYR A 360 -9.49 -16.50 -0.68
CA TYR A 360 -9.88 -16.04 -2.02
C TYR A 360 -8.64 -15.65 -2.82
N LYS A 361 -8.49 -16.20 -4.02
CA LYS A 361 -7.48 -15.84 -5.01
C LYS A 361 -8.20 -15.63 -6.35
N GLY A 362 -8.11 -14.43 -6.90
CA GLY A 362 -8.65 -14.12 -8.23
C GLY A 362 -7.76 -14.69 -9.33
N SER A 363 -8.28 -14.73 -10.56
CA SER A 363 -7.53 -15.17 -11.75
C SER A 363 -6.67 -14.08 -12.38
N GLU A 364 -6.70 -12.87 -11.83
CA GLU A 364 -6.04 -11.67 -12.35
C GLU A 364 -4.58 -11.57 -11.91
N HIS A 365 -3.79 -10.74 -12.61
CA HIS A 365 -2.36 -10.45 -12.35
C HIS A 365 -1.50 -11.70 -12.04
N PRO A 366 -1.62 -12.79 -12.83
CA PRO A 366 -0.94 -14.05 -12.53
C PRO A 366 0.58 -13.92 -12.51
N HIS A 367 1.16 -13.02 -13.32
CA HIS A 367 2.60 -12.76 -13.36
C HIS A 367 3.15 -12.23 -12.03
N THR A 368 2.43 -11.31 -11.38
CA THR A 368 2.78 -10.80 -10.04
C THR A 368 2.60 -11.89 -8.98
N ASN A 369 1.50 -12.64 -9.04
CA ASN A 369 1.25 -13.77 -8.13
C ASN A 369 2.39 -14.80 -8.18
N MET A 370 2.81 -15.20 -9.39
CA MET A 370 3.92 -16.13 -9.61
C MET A 370 5.23 -15.59 -9.05
N ALA A 371 5.58 -14.33 -9.34
CA ALA A 371 6.84 -13.76 -8.89
C ALA A 371 6.92 -13.63 -7.36
N LYS A 372 5.84 -13.19 -6.69
CA LYS A 372 5.80 -13.11 -5.23
C LYS A 372 5.79 -14.48 -4.55
N ALA A 373 5.18 -15.49 -5.18
CA ALA A 373 5.24 -16.87 -4.71
C ALA A 373 6.66 -17.46 -4.85
N ALA A 374 7.35 -17.19 -5.97
CA ALA A 374 8.75 -17.58 -6.16
C ALA A 374 9.67 -16.91 -5.11
N LEU A 375 9.45 -15.62 -4.81
CA LEU A 375 10.19 -14.93 -3.75
C LEU A 375 9.94 -15.54 -2.36
N ASN A 376 8.69 -15.93 -2.06
CA ASN A 376 8.37 -16.66 -0.83
C ASN A 376 9.07 -18.02 -0.78
N MET A 377 9.12 -18.73 -1.90
CA MET A 377 9.84 -20.01 -1.99
C MET A 377 11.33 -19.82 -1.74
N LEU A 378 11.95 -18.76 -2.27
CA LEU A 378 13.35 -18.43 -1.98
C LEU A 378 13.60 -18.28 -0.47
N THR A 379 12.73 -17.54 0.23
CA THR A 379 12.80 -17.42 1.70
C THR A 379 12.67 -18.78 2.38
N LEU A 380 11.62 -19.54 2.03
CA LEU A 380 11.34 -20.84 2.65
C LEU A 380 12.51 -21.83 2.47
N THR A 381 13.11 -21.86 1.28
CA THR A 381 14.20 -22.77 0.94
C THR A 381 15.52 -22.35 1.58
N ALA A 382 15.89 -21.07 1.52
CA ALA A 382 17.22 -20.63 1.94
C ALA A 382 17.34 -20.38 3.45
N ALA A 383 16.23 -20.09 4.15
CA ALA A 383 16.29 -19.65 5.54
C ALA A 383 16.88 -20.66 6.53
N PRO A 384 16.54 -21.97 6.51
CA PRO A 384 17.08 -22.91 7.50
C PRO A 384 18.61 -22.99 7.46
N GLU A 385 19.17 -23.12 6.26
CA GLU A 385 20.62 -23.21 6.03
C GLU A 385 21.35 -21.92 6.43
N LEU A 386 20.78 -20.76 6.09
CA LEU A 386 21.39 -19.46 6.41
C LEU A 386 21.28 -19.11 7.90
N ALA A 387 20.23 -19.58 8.59
CA ALA A 387 20.05 -19.35 10.02
C ALA A 387 21.15 -20.03 10.86
N GLU A 388 21.66 -21.21 10.44
CA GLU A 388 22.81 -21.87 11.07
C GLU A 388 24.08 -21.01 11.05
N ARG A 389 24.13 -20.04 10.14
CA ARG A 389 25.24 -19.11 9.98
C ARG A 389 24.96 -17.75 10.61
N GLY A 390 23.80 -17.55 11.25
CA GLY A 390 23.39 -16.28 11.82
C GLY A 390 22.80 -15.29 10.80
N VAL A 391 22.38 -15.77 9.62
CA VAL A 391 21.71 -14.97 8.57
C VAL A 391 20.23 -15.33 8.53
N TYR A 392 19.38 -14.42 8.98
CA TYR A 392 17.95 -14.65 9.16
C TYR A 392 17.14 -14.09 7.98
N VAL A 393 16.60 -15.00 7.16
CA VAL A 393 15.84 -14.66 5.95
C VAL A 393 14.34 -14.69 6.22
N THR A 394 13.64 -13.58 6.00
CA THR A 394 12.18 -13.44 6.23
C THR A 394 11.47 -12.82 5.03
N SER A 395 10.29 -13.35 4.70
CA SER A 395 9.36 -12.71 3.79
C SER A 395 8.40 -11.81 4.56
N VAL A 396 8.13 -10.61 4.04
CA VAL A 396 7.20 -9.66 4.66
C VAL A 396 6.17 -9.17 3.64
N ASP A 397 4.88 -9.30 3.98
CA ASP A 397 3.78 -8.57 3.36
C ASP A 397 3.61 -7.20 4.07
N PRO A 398 3.92 -6.08 3.40
CA PRO A 398 3.82 -4.73 3.97
C PRO A 398 2.36 -4.25 4.12
N GLY A 399 1.38 -5.03 3.69
CA GLY A 399 -0.03 -4.68 3.70
C GLY A 399 -0.40 -3.75 2.55
N TRP A 400 -1.64 -3.26 2.61
CA TRP A 400 -2.25 -2.48 1.54
C TRP A 400 -2.07 -0.97 1.76
N PHE A 401 -1.09 -0.38 1.08
CA PHE A 401 -0.75 1.05 1.16
C PHE A 401 -0.81 1.79 -0.18
N THR A 402 -0.99 1.09 -1.30
CA THR A 402 -1.20 1.64 -2.66
C THR A 402 -2.28 0.87 -3.41
N ASP A 403 -3.04 1.54 -4.28
CA ASP A 403 -4.08 0.93 -5.11
C ASP A 403 -3.62 0.80 -6.57
N GLN A 404 -3.45 -0.44 -7.03
CA GLN A 404 -2.91 -0.75 -8.37
C GLN A 404 -3.98 -0.84 -9.47
N GLN A 405 -5.24 -0.57 -9.14
CA GLN A 405 -6.31 -0.53 -10.12
C GLN A 405 -6.04 0.53 -11.22
N PRO A 406 -6.53 0.31 -12.44
CA PRO A 406 -6.44 1.31 -13.51
C PRO A 406 -7.14 2.61 -13.10
N GLU A 407 -6.76 3.72 -13.75
CA GLU A 407 -7.17 5.07 -13.37
C GLU A 407 -8.69 5.23 -13.15
N PRO A 408 -9.57 4.79 -14.07
CA PRO A 408 -11.00 5.01 -13.92
C PRO A 408 -11.56 4.30 -12.68
N ASP A 409 -11.07 3.10 -12.40
CA ASP A 409 -11.49 2.31 -11.24
C ASP A 409 -10.95 2.88 -9.94
N ARG A 410 -9.68 3.30 -9.94
CA ARG A 410 -9.06 3.97 -8.79
C ARG A 410 -9.80 5.26 -8.44
N ALA A 411 -10.08 6.10 -9.43
CA ALA A 411 -10.83 7.35 -9.27
C ALA A 411 -12.26 7.10 -8.76
N ARG A 412 -12.99 6.13 -9.35
CA ARG A 412 -14.33 5.74 -8.89
C ARG A 412 -14.32 5.26 -7.44
N ARG A 413 -13.34 4.43 -7.05
CA ARG A 413 -13.19 3.94 -5.68
C ARG A 413 -12.86 5.08 -4.73
N ALA A 414 -11.96 5.98 -5.11
CA ALA A 414 -11.61 7.15 -4.31
C ALA A 414 -12.80 8.09 -4.10
N ALA A 415 -13.62 8.32 -5.13
CA ALA A 415 -14.87 9.08 -5.06
C ALA A 415 -15.92 8.40 -4.16
N ALA A 416 -15.92 7.06 -4.10
CA ALA A 416 -16.72 6.28 -3.16
C ALA A 416 -16.13 6.25 -1.72
N GLY A 417 -15.08 7.03 -1.45
CA GLY A 417 -14.46 7.13 -0.13
C GLY A 417 -13.45 6.02 0.19
N PHE A 418 -13.08 5.17 -0.78
CA PHE A 418 -12.03 4.19 -0.55
C PHE A 418 -10.67 4.86 -0.38
N ARG A 419 -9.91 4.42 0.63
CA ARG A 419 -8.49 4.72 0.81
C ARG A 419 -7.77 3.44 1.25
N PRO A 420 -6.51 3.20 0.84
CA PRO A 420 -5.73 2.09 1.37
C PRO A 420 -5.65 2.17 2.91
N PRO A 421 -5.82 1.08 3.66
CA PRO A 421 -5.90 1.11 5.13
C PRO A 421 -4.63 1.63 5.83
N LEU A 422 -3.51 1.67 5.11
CA LEU A 422 -2.17 1.94 5.62
C LEU A 422 -1.47 2.98 4.73
N ASP A 423 -0.36 3.51 5.21
CA ASP A 423 0.53 4.36 4.44
C ASP A 423 1.92 3.75 4.24
N VAL A 424 2.83 4.54 3.65
CA VAL A 424 4.19 4.10 3.34
C VAL A 424 5.08 3.93 4.58
N VAL A 425 4.77 4.62 5.68
CA VAL A 425 5.51 4.49 6.94
C VAL A 425 5.10 3.19 7.64
N ASP A 426 3.81 2.83 7.61
CA ASP A 426 3.34 1.52 8.08
C ASP A 426 3.97 0.37 7.29
N ALA A 427 4.04 0.52 5.96
CA ALA A 427 4.67 -0.45 5.07
C ALA A 427 6.15 -0.63 5.43
N ALA A 428 6.91 0.46 5.56
CA ALA A 428 8.31 0.43 5.96
C ALA A 428 8.51 -0.18 7.36
N ALA A 429 7.65 0.15 8.33
CA ALA A 429 7.72 -0.38 9.67
C ALA A 429 7.49 -1.90 9.71
N ARG A 430 6.58 -2.44 8.88
CA ARG A 430 6.41 -3.90 8.73
C ARG A 430 7.65 -4.58 8.15
N VAL A 431 8.27 -3.97 7.15
CA VAL A 431 9.50 -4.50 6.52
C VAL A 431 10.68 -4.42 7.50
N TYR A 432 10.70 -3.40 8.36
CA TYR A 432 11.74 -3.21 9.37
C TYR A 432 11.60 -4.13 10.60
N ASP A 433 10.38 -4.56 10.91
CA ASP A 433 10.04 -5.31 12.12
C ASP A 433 10.85 -6.60 12.38
N PRO A 434 11.19 -7.46 11.39
CA PRO A 434 12.09 -8.59 11.62
C PRO A 434 13.45 -8.21 12.23
N ILE A 435 14.01 -7.09 11.79
CA ILE A 435 15.30 -6.57 12.27
C ILE A 435 15.13 -6.06 13.69
N VAL A 436 14.08 -5.26 13.95
CA VAL A 436 13.78 -4.75 15.30
C VAL A 436 13.58 -5.87 16.31
N ARG A 437 12.86 -6.94 15.93
CA ARG A 437 12.69 -8.12 16.80
C ARG A 437 14.01 -8.84 17.07
N GLY A 438 14.85 -9.00 16.06
CA GLY A 438 16.15 -9.63 16.22
C GLY A 438 17.08 -8.84 17.14
N GLU A 439 17.11 -7.52 17.00
CA GLU A 439 17.98 -6.65 17.80
C GLU A 439 17.46 -6.45 19.23
N ARG A 440 16.15 -6.30 19.44
CA ARG A 440 15.58 -6.09 20.79
C ARG A 440 15.27 -7.39 21.54
N GLY A 441 14.71 -8.37 20.84
CA GLY A 441 14.16 -9.59 21.43
C GLY A 441 15.10 -10.80 21.38
N GLY A 442 16.17 -10.72 20.58
CA GLY A 442 17.18 -11.76 20.51
C GLY A 442 16.84 -12.98 19.66
N ASP A 443 15.60 -13.09 19.19
CA ASP A 443 15.07 -14.19 18.38
C ASP A 443 14.40 -13.64 17.11
N PRO A 444 15.16 -13.45 16.02
CA PRO A 444 14.61 -12.93 14.78
C PRO A 444 13.77 -13.98 14.05
N PRO A 445 12.57 -13.60 13.55
CA PRO A 445 11.82 -14.48 12.67
C PRO A 445 12.67 -14.81 11.44
N HIS A 446 12.58 -16.06 10.98
CA HIS A 446 13.24 -16.55 9.77
C HIS A 446 12.46 -17.73 9.20
N GLY A 447 12.55 -17.94 7.88
CA GLY A 447 11.84 -19.03 7.21
C GLY A 447 10.31 -18.91 7.31
N VAL A 448 9.81 -17.68 7.42
CA VAL A 448 8.38 -17.37 7.58
C VAL A 448 7.94 -16.25 6.65
N LEU A 449 6.63 -16.19 6.41
CA LEU A 449 5.96 -15.02 5.85
C LEU A 449 5.27 -14.25 6.99
N LEU A 450 5.67 -12.99 7.18
CA LEU A 450 5.01 -12.07 8.10
C LEU A 450 3.96 -11.25 7.38
N LYS A 451 2.77 -11.17 7.96
CA LYS A 451 1.73 -10.20 7.58
C LYS A 451 1.12 -9.62 8.85
N ASP A 452 1.01 -8.29 8.90
CA ASP A 452 0.52 -7.58 10.09
C ASP A 452 1.23 -8.01 11.38
N TYR A 453 2.57 -8.13 11.30
CA TYR A 453 3.42 -8.51 12.42
C TYR A 453 3.13 -9.90 13.00
N ARG A 454 2.51 -10.80 12.25
CA ARG A 454 2.25 -12.19 12.63
C ARG A 454 2.72 -13.13 11.52
N VAL A 455 3.17 -14.32 11.91
CA VAL A 455 3.44 -15.40 10.95
C VAL A 455 2.12 -15.83 10.33
N VAL A 456 2.08 -15.92 9.01
CA VAL A 456 0.92 -16.40 8.26
C VAL A 456 1.32 -17.55 7.36
N SER A 457 0.32 -18.30 6.88
CA SER A 457 0.54 -19.33 5.88
C SER A 457 1.12 -18.76 4.59
N TRP A 458 2.00 -19.57 3.99
CA TRP A 458 2.56 -19.37 2.66
C TRP A 458 1.51 -19.28 1.56
#